data_AF-A0A328S522-F1
#
_entry.id   AF-A0A328S522-F1
#
_cell.length_a   1.000
_cell.length_b   1.000
_cell.length_c   1.000
_cell.angle_alpha   90.00
_cell.angle_beta   90.00
_cell.angle_gamma   90.00
#
_symmetry.space_group_name_H-M   'P 1'
#
loop_
_entity.id
_entity.type
_entity.pdbx_description
1 polymer ?
#
loop_
_entity_poly.entity_id
_entity_poly.type
_entity_poly.pdbx_seq_one_letter_code
_entity_poly.pdbx_strand_id
1 'polypeptide(L)'
;SWIVNELRNNNEINIVTDQINSPTLADNAADAMFEIALQDKNGVYHTAGNDEISRYDFTCLVAEVFNLDVDLINPITSDQFVQKAPRP
;
A
#
# COMPACT_ATOMS: atom_id res chain seq x y z
N SER A 1 -7.06 -8.31 -4.84
CA SER A 1 -5.71 -7.93 -4.36
C SER A 1 -4.98 -9.18 -3.90
N TRP A 2 -3.64 -9.25 -4.00
CA TRP A 2 -2.84 -10.42 -3.58
C TRP A 2 -3.04 -10.74 -2.09
N ILE A 3 -2.98 -9.74 -1.21
CA ILE A 3 -3.18 -9.89 0.25
C ILE A 3 -4.50 -10.62 0.56
N VAL A 4 -5.60 -10.13 -0.01
CA VAL A 4 -6.95 -10.70 0.21
C VAL A 4 -7.02 -12.16 -0.23
N ASN A 5 -6.32 -12.53 -1.31
CA ASN A 5 -6.34 -13.90 -1.81
C ASN A 5 -5.53 -14.84 -0.90
N GLU A 6 -4.35 -14.42 -0.43
CA GLU A 6 -3.53 -15.23 0.49
C GLU A 6 -4.26 -15.50 1.80
N LEU A 7 -4.80 -14.45 2.43
CA LEU A 7 -5.49 -14.57 3.70
C LEU A 7 -6.77 -15.41 3.58
N ARG A 8 -7.52 -15.32 2.47
CA ARG A 8 -8.68 -16.19 2.21
C ARG A 8 -8.32 -17.68 2.06
N ASN A 9 -7.09 -17.96 1.65
CA ASN A 9 -6.57 -19.32 1.55
C ASN A 9 -5.93 -19.82 2.85
N ASN A 10 -6.04 -19.07 3.95
CA ASN A 10 -5.37 -19.33 5.23
C ASN A 10 -3.85 -19.43 5.12
N ASN A 11 -3.25 -18.69 4.19
CA ASN A 11 -1.81 -18.59 4.08
C ASN A 11 -1.29 -17.50 5.01
N GLU A 12 -0.24 -17.82 5.76
CA GLU A 12 0.52 -16.82 6.51
C GLU A 12 1.36 -15.96 5.53
N ILE A 13 1.42 -14.66 5.80
CA ILE A 13 2.18 -13.70 5.00
C ILE A 13 3.09 -12.86 5.90
N ASN A 14 4.32 -12.61 5.43
CA ASN A 14 5.26 -11.73 6.12
C ASN A 14 5.20 -10.33 5.49
N ILE A 15 4.93 -9.31 6.29
CA ILE A 15 4.80 -7.93 5.83
C ILE A 15 5.75 -7.01 6.60
N VAL A 16 6.46 -6.16 5.86
CA VAL A 16 7.45 -5.25 6.42
C VAL A 16 6.81 -4.12 7.23
N THR A 17 7.37 -3.80 8.39
CA THR A 17 6.90 -2.74 9.29
C THR A 17 7.62 -1.41 9.07
N ASP A 18 8.79 -1.43 8.44
CA ASP A 18 9.70 -0.29 8.29
C ASP A 18 9.60 0.43 6.93
N GLN A 19 8.67 0.01 6.05
CA GLN A 19 8.38 0.70 4.80
C GLN A 19 7.08 1.48 4.90
N ILE A 20 7.21 2.80 4.86
CA ILE A 20 6.11 3.75 5.00
C ILE A 20 5.80 4.38 3.65
N ASN A 21 4.51 4.51 3.33
CA ASN A 21 4.06 5.20 2.11
C ASN A 21 2.67 5.80 2.29
N SER A 22 2.22 6.50 1.24
CA SER A 22 0.85 7.01 1.12
C SER A 22 0.06 6.20 0.09
N PRO A 23 -0.81 5.28 0.55
CA PRO A 23 -1.67 4.50 -0.34
C PRO A 23 -2.48 5.41 -1.25
N THR A 24 -2.36 5.20 -2.56
CA THR A 24 -3.00 6.06 -3.55
C THR A 24 -4.04 5.25 -4.32
N LEU A 25 -5.31 5.66 -4.22
CA LEU A 25 -6.38 5.07 -5.01
C LEU A 25 -6.21 5.50 -6.47
N ALA A 26 -6.29 4.55 -7.40
CA ALA A 26 -6.12 4.80 -8.83
C ALA A 26 -7.12 5.84 -9.36
N ASP A 27 -8.37 5.79 -8.90
CA ASP A 27 -9.42 6.73 -9.29
C ASP A 27 -9.06 8.17 -8.87
N ASN A 28 -8.64 8.38 -7.62
CA ASN A 28 -8.18 9.69 -7.14
C ASN A 28 -6.96 10.20 -7.93
N ALA A 29 -6.03 9.31 -8.30
CA ALA A 29 -4.89 9.67 -9.12
C ALA A 29 -5.33 10.08 -10.54
N ALA A 30 -6.29 9.36 -11.13
CA ALA A 30 -6.85 9.69 -12.43
C ALA A 30 -7.58 11.04 -12.42
N ASP A 31 -8.37 11.31 -11.38
CA ASP A 31 -9.05 12.59 -11.18
C ASP A 31 -8.02 13.73 -11.08
N ALA A 32 -6.96 13.55 -10.29
CA ALA A 32 -5.89 14.54 -10.18
C ALA A 32 -5.20 14.80 -11.53
N MET A 33 -4.93 13.75 -12.31
CA MET A 33 -4.35 13.89 -13.65
C MET A 33 -5.28 14.63 -14.61
N PHE A 34 -6.58 14.32 -14.56
CA PHE A 34 -7.58 14.97 -15.41
C PHE A 34 -7.72 16.46 -15.08
N GLU A 35 -7.79 16.81 -13.79
CA GLU A 35 -7.85 18.19 -13.33
C GLU A 35 -6.60 19.00 -13.69
N ILE A 36 -5.40 18.38 -13.64
CA ILE A 36 -4.17 19.03 -14.11
C ILE A 36 -4.22 19.25 -15.61
N ALA A 37 -4.67 18.26 -16.39
CA ALA A 37 -4.73 18.35 -17.85
C ALA A 37 -5.72 19.41 -18.36
N LEU A 38 -6.79 19.71 -17.60
CA LEU A 38 -7.73 20.77 -17.91
C LEU A 38 -7.20 22.18 -17.60
N GLN A 39 -6.12 22.28 -16.81
CA GLN A 39 -5.48 23.55 -16.50
C GLN A 39 -4.40 23.86 -17.55
N ASP A 40 -4.30 25.13 -17.96
CA ASP A 40 -3.19 25.62 -18.80
C ASP A 40 -1.89 25.79 -17.98
N LYS A 41 -1.50 24.75 -17.23
CA LYS A 41 -0.34 24.75 -16.35
C LYS A 41 0.55 23.55 -16.63
N ASN A 42 1.79 23.83 -16.99
CA ASN A 42 2.80 22.82 -17.24
C ASN A 42 3.77 22.73 -16.07
N GLY A 43 4.20 21.52 -15.70
CA GLY A 43 5.13 21.31 -14.60
C GLY A 43 5.18 19.86 -14.11
N VAL A 44 5.91 19.66 -13.01
CA VAL A 44 5.99 18.39 -12.30
C VAL A 44 5.09 18.48 -11.06
N TYR A 45 4.21 17.49 -10.89
CA TYR A 45 3.28 17.42 -9.78
C TYR A 45 3.45 16.09 -9.03
N HIS A 46 3.31 16.12 -7.71
CA HIS A 46 3.19 14.92 -6.89
C HIS A 46 1.74 14.81 -6.41
N THR A 47 1.16 13.62 -6.53
CA THR A 47 -0.16 13.28 -5.98
C THR A 47 -0.07 11.93 -5.28
N ALA A 48 -0.71 11.83 -4.12
CA ALA A 48 -0.79 10.63 -3.32
C ALA A 48 -2.03 10.68 -2.42
N GLY A 49 -2.37 9.57 -1.76
CA GLY A 49 -3.31 9.60 -0.63
C GLY A 49 -2.81 10.48 0.51
N ASN A 50 -3.73 10.92 1.37
CA ASN A 50 -3.41 11.88 2.45
C ASN A 50 -2.82 11.22 3.70
N ASP A 51 -2.83 9.90 3.77
CA ASP A 51 -2.37 9.15 4.94
C ASP A 51 -0.92 8.67 4.73
N GLU A 52 -0.17 8.61 5.83
CA GLU A 52 1.14 7.98 5.90
C GLU A 52 0.99 6.72 6.75
N ILE A 53 1.33 5.56 6.20
CA ILE A 53 1.10 4.27 6.87
C ILE A 53 2.17 3.24 6.47
N SER A 54 2.53 2.37 7.41
CA SER A 54 3.42 1.24 7.12
C SER A 54 2.71 0.22 6.23
N ARG A 55 3.48 -0.58 5.48
CA ARG A 55 2.92 -1.71 4.72
C ARG A 55 2.17 -2.69 5.63
N TYR A 56 2.69 -2.93 6.84
CA TYR A 56 2.09 -3.81 7.83
C TYR A 56 0.73 -3.29 8.28
N ASP A 57 0.67 -2.06 8.79
CA ASP A 57 -0.57 -1.47 9.30
C ASP A 57 -1.64 -1.38 8.20
N PHE A 58 -1.23 -1.02 6.98
CA PHE A 58 -2.15 -1.01 5.84
C PHE A 58 -2.70 -2.40 5.49
N THR A 59 -1.88 -3.45 5.63
CA THR A 59 -2.31 -4.83 5.41
C THR A 59 -3.30 -5.28 6.50
N CYS A 60 -3.07 -4.90 7.76
CA CYS A 60 -4.00 -5.16 8.85
C CYS A 60 -5.36 -4.48 8.61
N LEU A 61 -5.38 -3.21 8.18
CA LEU A 61 -6.62 -2.51 7.80
C LEU A 61 -7.35 -3.21 6.65
N VAL A 62 -6.62 -3.73 5.65
CA VAL A 62 -7.22 -4.53 4.58
C VAL A 62 -7.85 -5.80 5.15
N ALA A 63 -7.17 -6.52 6.04
CA ALA A 63 -7.74 -7.71 6.65
C ALA A 63 -9.01 -7.41 7.45
N GLU A 64 -9.00 -6.35 8.26
CA GLU A 64 -10.17 -5.90 9.03
C GLU A 64 -11.37 -5.56 8.14
N VAL A 65 -11.17 -4.73 7.10
CA VAL A 65 -12.24 -4.32 6.17
C VAL A 65 -12.87 -5.51 5.45
N PHE A 66 -12.06 -6.53 5.13
CA PHE A 66 -12.53 -7.74 4.45
C PHE A 66 -12.92 -8.88 5.42
N ASN A 67 -12.89 -8.63 6.73
CA ASN A 67 -13.18 -9.60 7.79
C ASN A 67 -12.35 -10.90 7.66
N LEU A 68 -11.05 -10.74 7.45
CA LEU A 68 -10.04 -11.79 7.31
C LEU A 68 -9.23 -11.93 8.61
N ASP A 69 -8.59 -13.07 8.78
CA ASP A 69 -7.77 -13.35 9.96
C ASP A 69 -6.47 -12.53 9.94
N VAL A 70 -6.32 -11.64 10.92
CA VAL A 70 -5.15 -10.77 11.10
C VAL A 70 -3.96 -11.55 11.68
N ASP A 71 -4.21 -12.67 12.38
CA ASP A 71 -3.16 -13.47 13.01
C ASP A 71 -2.28 -14.18 11.97
N LEU A 72 -2.72 -14.23 10.70
CA LEU A 72 -1.94 -14.71 9.56
C LEU A 72 -0.94 -13.68 9.02
N ILE A 73 -0.90 -12.46 9.57
CA ILE A 73 -0.03 -11.37 9.12
C ILE A 73 1.15 -11.23 10.09
N ASN A 74 2.30 -11.76 9.68
CA ASN A 74 3.52 -11.74 10.46
C ASN A 74 4.31 -10.43 10.21
N PRO A 75 4.58 -9.61 11.24
CA PRO A 75 5.42 -8.42 11.11
C PRO A 75 6.88 -8.80 10.93
N ILE A 76 7.54 -8.26 9.91
CA ILE A 76 8.98 -8.39 9.69
C ILE A 76 9.61 -7.02 9.41
N THR A 77 10.94 -6.94 9.43
CA THR A 77 11.69 -5.76 8.97
C THR A 77 12.31 -5.99 7.59
N SER A 78 12.68 -4.92 6.89
CA SER A 78 13.16 -5.00 5.50
C SER A 78 14.49 -5.75 5.36
N ASP A 79 15.31 -5.83 6.40
CA ASP A 79 16.53 -6.65 6.44
C ASP A 79 16.24 -8.16 6.41
N GLN A 80 15.06 -8.57 6.87
CA GLN A 80 14.59 -9.95 6.82
C GLN A 80 13.92 -10.30 5.48
N PHE A 81 13.65 -9.30 4.62
CA PHE A 81 12.94 -9.47 3.36
C PHE A 81 13.86 -9.29 2.15
N VAL A 82 14.13 -10.39 1.44
CA VAL A 82 15.04 -10.38 0.27
C VAL A 82 14.36 -9.68 -0.91
N GLN A 83 14.64 -8.40 -1.10
CA GLN A 83 14.27 -7.65 -2.31
C GLN A 83 15.47 -7.52 -3.25
N LYS A 84 15.22 -7.65 -4.57
CA LYS A 84 16.25 -7.42 -5.59
C LYS A 84 16.69 -5.94 -5.65
N ALA A 85 15.79 -5.02 -5.34
CA ALA A 85 16.04 -3.59 -5.34
C ALA A 85 15.91 -3.05 -3.91
N PRO A 86 16.84 -2.18 -3.45
CA PRO A 86 16.69 -1.47 -2.19
C PRO A 86 15.41 -0.64 -2.16
N ARG A 87 14.77 -0.55 -1.00
CA ARG A 87 13.68 0.38 -0.73
C ARG A 87 14.18 1.44 0.25
N PRO A 88 13.89 2.73 0.02
CA PRO A 88 14.11 3.77 1.03
C PRO A 88 13.15 3.59 2.21
#